data_AF-A0A526YF03-F1
#
_entry.id   AF-A0A526YF03-F1
#
_cell.length_a   1.000
_cell.length_b   1.000
_cell.length_c   1.000
_cell.angle_alpha   90.00
_cell.angle_beta   90.00
_cell.angle_gamma   90.00
#
_symmetry.space_group_name_H-M   'P 1'
#
loop_
_entity.id
_entity.type
_entity.pdbx_description
1 polymer ?
#
loop_
_entity_poly.entity_id
_entity_poly.type
_entity_poly.pdbx_seq_one_letter_code
_entity_poly.pdbx_strand_id
1 'polypeptide(L)'
;AVSSRLHYGSRLVFAPDGKLFVTLGERGKMREAQDPNNHLGTIVRINPDGSVPDDNPFVGKDGADEIWSYGHRNVQSAALHPQSGVLWTAEMGPLGGDELNIPQAGRNHGWPEVSWGRHYSGERIPEPSTRPEFADSIHSWTPVISPSGMTFYTGDMFSDWRGDLLIGGLSAEGI
;
A
#
# COMPACT_ATOMS: atom_id res chain seq x y z
N ALA A 1 -8.45 -20.85 4.45
CA ALA A 1 -7.76 -20.35 3.24
C ALA A 1 -8.75 -19.56 2.39
N VAL A 2 -8.35 -18.38 1.88
CA VAL A 2 -9.22 -17.53 1.05
C VAL A 2 -9.21 -18.04 -0.39
N SER A 3 -10.38 -18.43 -0.92
CA SER A 3 -10.55 -18.88 -2.31
C SER A 3 -10.56 -17.69 -3.26
N SER A 4 -9.39 -17.35 -3.81
CA SER A 4 -9.20 -16.28 -4.79
C SER A 4 -7.89 -16.42 -5.56
N ARG A 5 -7.80 -15.79 -6.74
CA ARG A 5 -6.58 -15.64 -7.54
C ARG A 5 -6.15 -14.18 -7.72
N LEU A 6 -6.84 -13.24 -7.06
CA LEU A 6 -6.61 -11.80 -7.22
C LEU A 6 -5.80 -11.23 -6.07
N HIS A 7 -5.10 -10.13 -6.32
CA HIS A 7 -4.61 -9.19 -5.31
C HIS A 7 -3.88 -9.82 -4.12
N TYR A 8 -2.71 -10.41 -4.37
CA TYR A 8 -1.88 -10.99 -3.31
C TYR A 8 -1.08 -9.93 -2.54
N GLY A 9 -0.76 -8.78 -3.14
CA GLY A 9 0.32 -7.92 -2.65
C GLY A 9 1.66 -8.66 -2.69
N SER A 10 2.29 -8.86 -1.53
CA SER A 10 3.48 -9.69 -1.26
C SER A 10 4.84 -9.00 -1.37
N ARG A 11 4.93 -7.67 -1.23
CA ARG A 11 6.23 -7.02 -1.06
C ARG A 11 6.73 -7.19 0.36
N LEU A 12 8.04 -7.48 0.47
CA LEU A 12 8.79 -7.60 1.72
C LEU A 12 9.81 -6.46 1.77
N VAL A 13 9.78 -5.66 2.83
CA VAL A 13 10.68 -4.51 3.00
C VAL A 13 11.25 -4.51 4.42
N PHE A 14 12.55 -4.77 4.55
CA PHE A 14 13.27 -4.67 5.82
C PHE A 14 13.58 -3.22 6.16
N ALA A 15 13.06 -2.75 7.29
CA ALA A 15 13.31 -1.44 7.86
C ALA A 15 14.70 -1.36 8.53
N PRO A 16 15.28 -0.15 8.69
CA PRO A 16 16.61 0.01 9.28
C PRO A 16 16.69 -0.43 10.74
N ASP A 17 15.55 -0.47 11.44
CA ASP A 17 15.42 -0.96 12.81
C ASP A 17 15.27 -2.49 12.90
N GLY A 18 15.40 -3.19 11.77
CA GLY A 18 15.31 -4.65 11.66
C GLY A 18 13.89 -5.19 11.51
N LYS A 19 12.84 -4.37 11.61
CA LYS A 19 11.47 -4.83 11.39
C LYS A 19 11.21 -5.10 9.90
N LEU A 20 10.22 -5.93 9.61
CA LEU A 20 9.82 -6.31 8.27
C LEU A 20 8.39 -5.81 8.00
N PHE A 21 8.23 -5.00 6.97
CA PHE A 21 6.93 -4.70 6.40
C PHE A 21 6.55 -5.75 5.35
N VAL A 22 5.30 -6.22 5.40
CA VAL A 22 4.73 -7.13 4.41
C VAL A 22 3.44 -6.52 3.86
N THR A 23 3.33 -6.40 2.54
CA THR A 23 2.11 -5.90 1.90
C THR A 23 1.16 -7.03 1.55
N LEU A 24 -0.14 -6.86 1.79
CA LEU A 24 -1.15 -7.90 1.62
C LEU A 24 -2.38 -7.31 0.92
N GLY A 25 -2.72 -7.81 -0.27
CA GLY A 25 -3.92 -7.36 -0.99
C GLY A 25 -5.21 -7.98 -0.45
N GLU A 26 -6.37 -7.40 -0.79
CA GLU A 26 -7.67 -7.85 -0.25
C GLU A 26 -8.28 -9.08 -0.93
N ARG A 27 -7.55 -9.70 -1.86
CA ARG A 27 -7.92 -10.97 -2.50
C ARG A 27 -9.25 -10.94 -3.26
N GLY A 28 -9.71 -9.77 -3.73
CA GLY A 28 -11.01 -9.57 -4.35
C GLY A 28 -12.20 -9.61 -3.37
N LYS A 29 -11.93 -9.52 -2.06
CA LYS A 29 -12.92 -9.39 -0.98
C LYS A 29 -12.91 -7.95 -0.46
N MET A 30 -13.45 -7.03 -1.27
CA MET A 30 -13.25 -5.58 -1.09
C MET A 30 -13.53 -5.10 0.34
N ARG A 31 -14.66 -5.52 0.94
CA ARG A 31 -15.06 -5.10 2.29
C ARG A 31 -14.11 -5.57 3.39
N GLU A 32 -13.37 -6.65 3.18
CA GLU A 32 -12.43 -7.17 4.18
C GLU A 32 -11.25 -6.21 4.40
N ALA A 33 -10.94 -5.35 3.42
CA ALA A 33 -9.92 -4.31 3.58
C ALA A 33 -10.23 -3.31 4.71
N GLN A 34 -11.50 -3.20 5.12
CA GLN A 34 -11.95 -2.33 6.21
C GLN A 34 -12.01 -3.02 7.58
N ASP A 35 -11.78 -4.33 7.64
CA ASP A 35 -11.76 -5.06 8.91
C ASP A 35 -10.33 -5.16 9.46
N PRO A 36 -9.99 -4.42 10.53
CA PRO A 36 -8.66 -4.45 11.11
C PRO A 36 -8.39 -5.75 11.89
N ASN A 37 -9.31 -6.72 11.94
CA ASN A 37 -9.09 -8.00 12.62
C ASN A 37 -8.58 -9.11 11.68
N ASN A 38 -8.34 -8.79 10.41
CA ASN A 38 -7.79 -9.73 9.45
C ASN A 38 -6.70 -9.09 8.57
N HIS A 39 -6.01 -9.93 7.79
CA HIS A 39 -4.84 -9.51 7.01
C HIS A 39 -5.13 -9.23 5.52
N LEU A 40 -6.39 -9.07 5.13
CA LEU A 40 -6.77 -8.77 3.76
C LEU A 40 -6.78 -7.25 3.56
N GLY A 41 -6.01 -6.76 2.58
CA GLY A 41 -5.93 -5.33 2.30
C GLY A 41 -5.20 -4.55 3.40
N THR A 42 -4.15 -5.14 3.95
CA THR A 42 -3.34 -4.58 5.03
C THR A 42 -1.86 -4.49 4.67
N ILE A 43 -1.16 -3.65 5.41
CA ILE A 43 0.29 -3.74 5.55
C ILE A 43 0.55 -4.17 6.98
N VAL A 44 1.32 -5.24 7.16
CA VAL A 44 1.73 -5.70 8.48
C VAL A 44 3.19 -5.35 8.74
N ARG A 45 3.55 -5.16 10.02
CA ARG A 45 4.91 -4.91 10.48
C ARG A 45 5.26 -5.95 11.55
N ILE A 46 6.26 -6.77 11.29
CA ILE A 46 6.68 -7.89 12.15
C ILE A 46 8.19 -7.83 12.42
N ASN A 47 8.66 -8.53 13.45
CA ASN A 47 10.09 -8.78 13.65
C ASN A 47 10.58 -9.85 12.63
N PRO A 48 11.91 -9.97 12.39
CA PRO A 48 12.46 -10.97 11.47
C PRO A 48 12.12 -12.42 11.79
N ASP A 49 11.84 -12.73 13.06
CA ASP A 49 11.42 -14.05 13.52
C ASP A 49 9.90 -14.27 13.42
N GLY A 50 9.15 -13.28 12.92
CA GLY A 50 7.71 -13.30 12.78
C GLY A 50 6.94 -12.85 14.02
N SER A 51 7.60 -12.50 15.13
CA SER A 51 6.93 -11.95 16.32
C SER A 51 6.42 -10.53 16.07
N VAL A 52 5.46 -10.08 16.88
CA VAL A 52 4.87 -8.75 16.78
C VAL A 52 5.75 -7.73 17.53
N PRO A 53 6.09 -6.58 16.92
CA PRO A 53 6.67 -5.46 17.65
C PRO A 53 5.69 -4.86 18.66
N ASP A 54 6.10 -4.71 19.92
CA ASP A 54 5.26 -4.19 21.01
C ASP A 54 4.72 -2.77 20.76
N ASP A 55 5.36 -2.01 19.86
CA ASP A 55 4.97 -0.65 19.47
C ASP A 55 4.04 -0.62 18.25
N ASN A 56 3.52 -1.76 17.78
CA ASN A 56 2.53 -1.78 16.71
C ASN A 56 1.20 -1.10 17.13
N PRO A 57 0.49 -0.47 16.18
CA PRO A 57 -0.63 0.42 16.50
C PRO A 57 -1.83 -0.28 17.15
N PHE A 58 -2.00 -1.59 16.88
CA PHE A 58 -3.12 -2.40 17.38
C PHE A 58 -2.78 -3.27 18.58
N VAL A 59 -1.52 -3.32 19.02
CA VAL A 59 -1.13 -4.06 20.23
C VAL A 59 -1.95 -3.60 21.43
N GLY A 60 -2.71 -4.54 22.00
CA GLY A 60 -3.59 -4.28 23.15
C GLY A 60 -4.83 -3.44 22.83
N LYS A 61 -5.24 -3.36 21.56
CA LYS A 61 -6.44 -2.65 21.09
C LYS A 61 -7.26 -3.56 20.16
N ASP A 62 -8.39 -3.06 19.68
CA ASP A 62 -9.21 -3.75 18.69
C ASP A 62 -8.50 -3.77 17.32
N GLY A 63 -8.12 -4.95 16.86
CA GLY A 63 -7.42 -5.21 15.59
C GLY A 63 -6.37 -6.32 15.75
N ALA A 64 -5.85 -6.83 14.63
CA ALA A 64 -4.73 -7.78 14.66
C ALA A 64 -3.42 -7.03 14.95
N ASP A 65 -2.66 -7.51 15.93
CA ASP A 65 -1.49 -6.82 16.48
C ASP A 65 -0.38 -6.60 15.42
N GLU A 66 -0.30 -7.45 14.39
CA GLU A 66 0.66 -7.34 13.28
C GLU A 66 0.40 -6.14 12.36
N ILE A 67 -0.83 -5.61 12.32
CA ILE A 67 -1.23 -4.62 11.33
C ILE A 67 -0.54 -3.28 11.60
N TRP A 68 0.07 -2.73 10.55
CA TRP A 68 0.58 -1.36 10.52
C TRP A 68 -0.45 -0.39 9.96
N SER A 69 -1.14 -0.75 8.88
CA SER A 69 -2.20 0.05 8.25
C SER A 69 -3.15 -0.85 7.47
N TYR A 70 -4.35 -0.38 7.19
CA TYR A 70 -5.42 -1.14 6.53
C TYR A 70 -6.18 -0.27 5.52
N GLY A 71 -7.18 -0.82 4.85
CA GLY A 71 -7.93 -0.13 3.81
C GLY A 71 -7.18 -0.05 2.48
N HIS A 72 -6.36 -1.06 2.18
CA HIS A 72 -5.60 -1.16 0.92
C HIS A 72 -6.27 -2.13 -0.07
N ARG A 73 -6.12 -1.89 -1.37
CA ARG A 73 -6.62 -2.77 -2.41
C ARG A 73 -5.61 -3.85 -2.80
N ASN A 74 -4.52 -3.43 -3.45
CA ASN A 74 -3.51 -4.34 -3.95
C ASN A 74 -2.14 -3.66 -4.07
N VAL A 75 -1.44 -3.59 -2.93
CA VAL A 75 -0.13 -2.95 -2.81
C VAL A 75 0.97 -3.84 -3.41
N GLN A 76 1.44 -3.47 -4.58
CA GLN A 76 2.40 -4.24 -5.37
C GLN A 76 3.82 -3.67 -5.33
N SER A 77 3.95 -2.39 -4.93
CA SER A 77 5.23 -1.69 -4.82
C SER A 77 5.44 -1.21 -3.40
N ALA A 78 6.66 -1.37 -2.87
CA ALA A 78 7.04 -0.90 -1.55
C ALA A 78 8.55 -0.64 -1.52
N ALA A 79 8.98 0.48 -0.93
CA ALA A 79 10.38 0.86 -0.75
C ALA A 79 10.50 1.87 0.41
N LEU A 80 11.67 1.93 1.02
CA LEU A 80 11.96 2.92 2.06
C LEU A 80 12.60 4.15 1.44
N HIS A 81 12.12 5.32 1.84
CA HIS A 81 12.78 6.57 1.49
C HIS A 81 14.18 6.61 2.14
N PRO A 82 15.26 6.84 1.36
CA PRO A 82 16.61 6.51 1.80
C PRO A 82 17.13 7.39 2.95
N GLN A 83 16.62 8.62 3.11
CA GLN A 83 17.04 9.51 4.20
C GLN A 83 16.16 9.41 5.45
N SER A 84 14.86 9.17 5.27
CA SER A 84 13.91 9.20 6.40
C SER A 84 13.56 7.81 6.92
N GLY A 85 13.86 6.74 6.18
CA GLY A 85 13.47 5.38 6.52
C GLY A 85 11.95 5.15 6.48
N VAL A 86 11.18 6.10 5.95
CA VAL A 86 9.72 6.00 5.86
C VAL A 86 9.34 5.06 4.72
N LEU A 87 8.37 4.16 4.99
CA LEU A 87 7.80 3.29 3.97
C LEU A 87 6.94 4.09 2.99
N TRP A 88 7.24 3.94 1.71
CA TRP A 88 6.39 4.35 0.61
C TRP A 88 5.81 3.10 -0.02
N THR A 89 4.60 3.22 -0.56
CA THR A 89 3.94 2.13 -1.29
C THR A 89 3.24 2.64 -2.53
N ALA A 90 3.13 1.80 -3.55
CA ALA A 90 2.22 2.05 -4.66
C ALA A 90 1.31 0.85 -4.88
N GLU A 91 0.03 1.13 -5.13
CA GLU A 91 -1.02 0.11 -5.22
C GLU A 91 -1.89 0.29 -6.46
N MET A 92 -2.41 -0.84 -6.93
CA MET A 92 -3.31 -0.86 -8.09
C MET A 92 -4.71 -0.45 -7.66
N GLY A 93 -5.26 0.57 -8.30
CA GLY A 93 -6.66 0.96 -8.23
C GLY A 93 -7.57 0.05 -9.06
N PRO A 94 -8.88 0.32 -9.07
CA PRO A 94 -9.84 -0.38 -9.93
C PRO A 94 -9.76 0.12 -11.39
N LEU A 95 -10.83 0.68 -11.95
CA LEU A 95 -10.77 1.36 -13.25
C LEU A 95 -10.24 2.79 -13.04
N GLY A 96 -8.92 2.95 -13.12
CA GLY A 96 -8.22 4.17 -12.70
C GLY A 96 -7.84 4.14 -11.22
N GLY A 97 -7.24 5.22 -10.75
CA GLY A 97 -6.96 5.45 -9.34
C GLY A 97 -5.89 4.53 -8.74
N ASP A 98 -4.84 4.20 -9.49
CA ASP A 98 -3.62 3.70 -8.82
C ASP A 98 -3.09 4.80 -7.91
N GLU A 99 -2.45 4.43 -6.79
CA GLU A 99 -2.06 5.39 -5.77
C GLU A 99 -0.60 5.22 -5.34
N LEU A 100 0.02 6.35 -4.99
CA LEU A 100 1.28 6.43 -4.25
C LEU A 100 0.98 6.90 -2.83
N ASN A 101 1.39 6.12 -1.84
CA ASN A 101 1.00 6.29 -0.44
C ASN A 101 2.25 6.30 0.47
N ILE A 102 2.15 6.99 1.62
CA ILE A 102 3.02 6.79 2.79
C ILE A 102 2.14 6.19 3.89
N PRO A 103 2.16 4.85 4.07
CA PRO A 103 1.35 4.20 5.10
C PRO A 103 1.82 4.55 6.50
N GLN A 104 0.92 5.05 7.32
CA GLN A 104 1.18 5.46 8.70
C GLN A 104 0.53 4.50 9.69
N ALA A 105 1.11 4.39 10.89
CA ALA A 105 0.65 3.50 11.95
C ALA A 105 -0.85 3.70 12.26
N GLY A 106 -1.63 2.63 12.16
CA GLY A 106 -3.05 2.55 12.48
C GLY A 106 -3.97 3.28 11.49
N ARG A 107 -3.44 3.85 10.40
CA ARG A 107 -4.26 4.60 9.44
C ARG A 107 -5.01 3.67 8.49
N ASN A 108 -6.20 4.14 8.11
CA ASN A 108 -7.09 3.51 7.14
C ASN A 108 -6.96 4.24 5.80
N HIS A 109 -6.56 3.54 4.73
CA HIS A 109 -6.40 4.07 3.37
C HIS A 109 -7.69 4.04 2.54
N GLY A 110 -8.80 3.60 3.15
CA GLY A 110 -10.13 3.90 2.67
C GLY A 110 -10.70 2.97 1.60
N TRP A 111 -9.92 2.09 0.95
CA TRP A 111 -10.49 1.11 0.02
C TRP A 111 -11.44 0.14 0.77
N PRO A 112 -12.66 -0.13 0.27
CA PRO A 112 -13.29 0.37 -0.97
C PRO A 112 -14.29 1.52 -0.73
N GLU A 113 -14.33 2.08 0.47
CA GLU A 113 -15.21 3.20 0.83
C GLU A 113 -14.87 4.47 0.03
N VAL A 114 -13.60 4.65 -0.32
CA VAL A 114 -13.11 5.66 -1.25
C VAL A 114 -12.14 5.08 -2.28
N SER A 115 -12.06 5.73 -3.44
CA SER A 115 -11.04 5.49 -4.46
C SER A 115 -10.98 6.67 -5.43
N TRP A 116 -9.78 6.99 -5.92
CA TRP A 116 -9.64 7.89 -7.08
C TRP A 116 -10.12 7.26 -8.41
N GLY A 117 -10.36 5.95 -8.42
CA GLY A 117 -10.85 5.19 -9.56
C GLY A 117 -12.36 4.93 -9.51
N ARG A 118 -12.85 4.19 -10.51
CA ARG A 118 -14.24 3.72 -10.58
C ARG A 118 -14.31 2.21 -10.43
N HIS A 119 -15.45 1.71 -9.96
CA HIS A 119 -15.70 0.29 -10.03
C HIS A 119 -15.70 -0.16 -11.51
N TYR A 120 -15.27 -1.39 -11.81
CA TYR A 120 -15.20 -1.88 -13.19
C TYR A 120 -16.57 -1.97 -13.90
N SER A 121 -17.68 -1.91 -13.17
CA SER A 121 -19.03 -1.73 -13.74
C SER A 121 -19.31 -0.32 -14.25
N GLY A 122 -18.42 0.65 -13.99
CA GLY A 122 -18.61 2.07 -14.27
C GLY A 122 -19.21 2.87 -13.12
N GLU A 123 -19.67 2.18 -12.05
CA GLU A 123 -20.18 2.83 -10.85
C GLU A 123 -19.13 3.71 -10.17
N ARG A 124 -19.58 4.85 -9.63
CA ARG A 124 -18.75 5.78 -8.87
C ARG A 124 -18.46 5.19 -7.49
N ILE A 125 -17.20 5.24 -7.11
CA ILE A 125 -16.77 5.13 -5.71
C ILE A 125 -16.54 6.58 -5.23
N PRO A 126 -16.91 6.95 -3.98
CA PRO A 126 -16.61 8.27 -3.45
C PRO A 126 -15.11 8.61 -3.57
N GLU A 127 -14.78 9.85 -3.91
CA GLU A 127 -13.38 10.29 -3.99
C GLU A 127 -12.81 10.52 -2.57
N PRO A 128 -11.52 10.22 -2.31
CA PRO A 128 -10.89 10.41 -1.00
C PRO A 128 -11.06 11.83 -0.42
N SER A 129 -11.03 12.87 -1.27
CA SER A 129 -11.24 14.26 -0.84
C SER A 129 -12.59 14.54 -0.16
N THR A 130 -13.58 13.65 -0.36
CA THR A 130 -14.92 13.76 0.25
C THR A 130 -15.03 13.09 1.62
N ARG A 131 -14.00 12.34 2.05
CA ARG A 131 -13.98 11.52 3.27
C ARG A 131 -12.64 11.69 4.02
N PRO A 132 -12.41 12.85 4.66
CA PRO A 132 -11.12 13.20 5.27
C PRO A 132 -10.74 12.33 6.48
N GLU A 133 -11.61 11.44 6.93
CA GLU A 133 -11.27 10.42 7.93
C GLU A 133 -10.23 9.42 7.43
N PHE A 134 -10.19 9.13 6.11
CA PHE A 134 -9.23 8.22 5.50
C PHE A 134 -7.87 8.90 5.26
N ALA A 135 -6.82 8.11 5.16
CA ALA A 135 -5.51 8.58 4.72
C ALA A 135 -5.56 8.95 3.24
N ASP A 136 -5.00 10.11 2.91
CA ASP A 136 -4.92 10.58 1.52
C ASP A 136 -3.69 10.01 0.82
N SER A 137 -3.73 9.99 -0.50
CA SER A 137 -2.60 9.60 -1.34
C SER A 137 -1.73 10.80 -1.68
N ILE A 138 -0.44 10.54 -1.94
CA ILE A 138 0.52 11.56 -2.39
C ILE A 138 0.27 11.89 -3.86
N HIS A 139 -0.10 10.85 -4.61
CA HIS A 139 -0.37 10.94 -6.02
C HIS A 139 -1.35 9.84 -6.42
N SER A 140 -2.13 10.10 -7.46
CA SER A 140 -2.98 9.08 -8.08
C SER A 140 -2.87 9.13 -9.61
N TRP A 141 -2.97 7.96 -10.24
CA TRP A 141 -2.90 7.81 -11.69
C TRP A 141 -4.24 7.38 -12.27
N THR A 142 -4.72 8.17 -13.22
CA THR A 142 -5.82 7.80 -14.13
C THR A 142 -5.49 8.31 -15.53
N PRO A 143 -5.27 7.45 -16.54
CA PRO A 143 -5.38 5.98 -16.50
C PRO A 143 -4.36 5.30 -15.58
N VAL A 144 -4.61 4.03 -15.25
CA VAL A 144 -3.73 3.21 -14.40
C VAL A 144 -2.36 3.00 -15.05
N ILE A 145 -1.31 2.96 -14.23
CA ILE A 145 0.03 2.51 -14.63
C ILE A 145 0.25 1.03 -14.27
N SER A 146 -0.59 0.47 -13.41
CA SER A 146 -0.48 -0.85 -12.80
C SER A 146 0.87 -1.03 -12.10
N PRO A 147 1.12 -0.35 -10.95
CA PRO A 147 2.45 -0.26 -10.34
C PRO A 147 2.98 -1.63 -9.89
N SER A 148 4.30 -1.82 -9.95
CA SER A 148 4.96 -3.10 -9.66
C SER A 148 6.23 -3.01 -8.79
N GLY A 149 7.44 -3.04 -9.36
CA GLY A 149 8.66 -2.76 -8.60
C GLY A 149 8.82 -1.26 -8.37
N MET A 150 9.34 -0.87 -7.21
CA MET A 150 9.80 0.51 -7.04
C MET A 150 11.08 0.62 -6.23
N THR A 151 11.83 1.69 -6.47
CA THR A 151 13.06 2.00 -5.74
C THR A 151 13.35 3.50 -5.79
N PHE A 152 13.96 4.02 -4.72
CA PHE A 152 14.54 5.36 -4.75
C PHE A 152 15.94 5.29 -5.35
N TYR A 153 16.19 6.10 -6.38
CA TYR A 153 17.50 6.13 -7.02
C TYR A 153 18.51 6.91 -6.16
N THR A 154 19.58 6.24 -5.75
CA THR A 154 20.64 6.81 -4.90
C THR A 154 22.03 6.76 -5.55
N GLY A 155 22.12 6.32 -6.81
CA GLY A 155 23.38 6.09 -7.51
C GLY A 155 24.08 7.37 -7.99
N ASP A 156 25.38 7.24 -8.27
CA ASP A 156 26.19 8.33 -8.84
C ASP A 156 26.16 8.37 -10.37
N MET A 157 25.74 7.28 -11.04
CA MET A 157 25.82 7.13 -12.49
C MET A 157 24.92 8.12 -13.25
N PHE A 158 23.70 8.35 -12.74
CA PHE A 158 22.74 9.31 -13.26
C PHE A 158 22.42 10.32 -12.16
N SER A 159 23.35 11.25 -11.93
CA SER A 159 23.27 12.21 -10.81
C SER A 159 21.96 12.98 -10.76
N ASP A 160 21.39 13.29 -11.93
CA ASP A 160 20.17 14.09 -12.07
C ASP A 160 18.92 13.35 -11.56
N TRP A 161 18.97 12.01 -11.45
CA TRP A 161 17.87 11.20 -10.94
C TRP A 161 18.01 10.91 -9.44
N ARG A 162 19.04 11.45 -8.77
CA ARG A 162 19.24 11.17 -7.34
C ARG A 162 18.08 11.72 -6.52
N GLY A 163 17.41 10.82 -5.81
CA GLY A 163 16.21 11.13 -5.02
C GLY A 163 14.90 10.80 -5.74
N ASP A 164 14.95 10.50 -7.05
CA ASP A 164 13.76 10.12 -7.79
C ASP A 164 13.26 8.74 -7.35
N LEU A 165 11.94 8.60 -7.32
CA LEU A 165 11.28 7.32 -7.14
C LEU A 165 11.00 6.71 -8.52
N LEU A 166 11.65 5.59 -8.81
CA LEU A 166 11.43 4.82 -10.02
C LEU A 166 10.38 3.75 -9.74
N ILE A 167 9.30 3.73 -10.54
CA ILE A 167 8.19 2.76 -10.40
C ILE A 167 7.97 2.07 -11.74
N GLY A 168 8.02 0.74 -11.75
CA GLY A 168 7.65 -0.05 -12.93
C GLY A 168 6.14 -0.11 -13.10
N GLY A 169 5.64 0.21 -14.29
CA GLY A 169 4.23 0.01 -14.67
C GLY A 169 4.05 -1.25 -15.50
N LEU A 170 3.04 -2.08 -15.17
CA LEU A 170 2.69 -3.26 -15.97
C LEU A 170 1.82 -2.91 -17.18
N SER A 171 1.10 -1.78 -17.10
CA SER A 171 0.20 -1.32 -18.16
C SER A 171 0.63 0.02 -18.77
N ALA A 172 1.61 0.69 -18.16
CA ALA A 172 2.20 1.90 -18.70
C ALA A 172 3.00 1.59 -19.98
N GLU A 173 2.91 2.50 -20.96
CA GLU A 173 3.72 2.46 -22.18
C GLU A 173 4.74 3.61 -22.14
N GLY A 174 6.03 3.30 -22.10
CA GLY A 174 7.12 4.29 -22.10
C GLY A 174 8.05 4.23 -20.88
N ILE A 175 9.00 5.16 -20.82
CA ILE A 175 9.85 5.50 -19.66
C ILE A 175 9.46 6.89 -19.20
#